data_AF-A0A3L7STA9-F1
#
_entry.id   AF-A0A3L7STA9-F1
#
_cell.length_a   1.000
_cell.length_b   1.000
_cell.length_c   1.000
_cell.angle_alpha   90.00
_cell.angle_beta   90.00
_cell.angle_gamma   90.00
#
_symmetry.space_group_name_H-M   'P 1'
#
loop_
_entity.id
_entity.type
_entity.pdbx_description
1 polymer ?
#
loop_
_entity_poly.entity_id
_entity_poly.type
_entity_poly.pdbx_seq_one_letter_code
_entity_poly.pdbx_strand_id
1 'polypeptide(L)'
;MFRWLGGIAPGRPPAITAATWRQVREIDALTPTMEALDDVALKRLGRSLSYRAKAGEPLESLLVESFAATREAGRRRLNMRHYDVQMLAGSALVKGAIAEMQTGEGKTLVATLPLVLYALAGKGAHLATVNDYLARRDAEWMTPIYEALGLKVGIVESQMDFDERRKAYACDVTYGTAKEFGFDFLKDRLIKRQLDEGSGDLGAQLTGGSTAGGAKLLQRPFWYALVDEADNVLIDEARTPLIIASPPGEAQAAEQALFRFAANVATSLEADEDFEQDVQKQTCELLGRGRSRVRAFERPAELDSTSLLEIYDAVERALRARRFFSRDRQYVVRDGKIVIIDEFTGRAAEGRSWKDGLHQAVEAQEEIEVTVPSGHAARITIQDLFARWPHLAGMTGTIATSAGELSRTYDVAVAVVPTNRPAIRQRLPAAVCADQT
;
A
#
# COMPACT_ATOMS: atom_id res chain seq x y z
N MET A 1 44.22 -7.38 -14.22
CA MET A 1 44.06 -6.15 -15.02
C MET A 1 42.62 -5.93 -15.54
N PHE A 2 41.68 -6.88 -15.40
CA PHE A 2 40.28 -6.69 -15.80
C PHE A 2 39.30 -7.15 -14.70
N ARG A 3 39.21 -6.40 -13.59
CA ARG A 3 38.23 -6.64 -12.52
C ARG A 3 37.24 -5.49 -12.29
N TRP A 4 37.36 -4.40 -13.07
CA TRP A 4 36.49 -3.22 -13.00
C TRP A 4 35.34 -3.22 -14.04
N LEU A 5 35.27 -4.24 -14.91
CA LEU A 5 34.19 -4.39 -15.90
C LEU A 5 32.99 -5.22 -15.40
N GLY A 6 33.02 -5.69 -14.15
CA GLY A 6 31.91 -6.41 -13.53
C GLY A 6 30.82 -5.46 -13.01
N GLY A 7 30.19 -4.70 -13.90
CA GLY A 7 29.17 -3.72 -13.49
C GLY A 7 28.35 -3.07 -14.60
N ILE A 8 28.45 -3.57 -15.84
CA ILE A 8 27.55 -3.11 -16.91
C ILE A 8 26.30 -4.00 -16.84
N ALA A 9 25.42 -3.69 -15.89
CA ALA A 9 24.04 -4.10 -15.99
C ALA A 9 23.43 -3.42 -17.23
N PRO A 10 22.69 -4.12 -18.10
CA PRO A 10 21.93 -3.47 -19.15
C PRO A 10 20.89 -2.54 -18.49
N GLY A 11 21.05 -1.24 -18.70
CA GLY A 11 20.26 -0.19 -18.03
C GLY A 11 20.87 1.18 -18.27
N ARG A 12 20.14 2.24 -17.90
CA ARG A 12 20.54 3.66 -18.00
C ARG A 12 21.99 3.90 -17.51
N PRO A 13 22.70 4.92 -18.04
CA PRO A 13 24.08 5.24 -17.65
C PRO A 13 24.22 5.42 -16.13
N PRO A 14 25.43 5.18 -15.56
CA PRO A 14 25.64 5.24 -14.12
C PRO A 14 25.21 6.60 -13.57
N ALA A 15 24.36 6.61 -12.54
CA ALA A 15 23.79 7.85 -12.00
C ALA A 15 24.86 8.75 -11.33
N ILE A 16 25.94 8.13 -10.84
CA ILE A 16 27.11 8.79 -10.25
C ILE A 16 28.23 8.82 -11.31
N THR A 17 28.58 10.02 -11.77
CA THR A 17 29.61 10.25 -12.78
C THR A 17 30.59 11.34 -12.33
N ALA A 18 31.62 11.62 -13.14
CA ALA A 18 32.50 12.78 -12.94
C ALA A 18 31.73 14.11 -12.89
N ALA A 19 30.57 14.21 -13.56
CA ALA A 19 29.71 15.38 -13.45
C ALA A 19 29.08 15.49 -12.06
N THR A 20 28.61 14.38 -11.47
CA THR A 20 28.09 14.36 -10.11
C THR A 20 29.13 14.83 -9.10
N TRP A 21 30.39 14.39 -9.23
CA TRP A 21 31.49 14.86 -8.39
C TRP A 21 31.84 16.35 -8.58
N ARG A 22 31.62 16.92 -9.77
CA ARG A 22 31.74 18.37 -9.97
C ARG A 22 30.64 19.12 -9.23
N GLN A 23 29.40 18.64 -9.31
CA GLN A 23 28.27 19.23 -8.57
C GLN A 23 28.52 19.24 -7.06
N VAL A 24 29.08 18.17 -6.49
CA VAL A 24 29.43 18.13 -5.05
C VAL A 24 30.45 19.22 -4.68
N ARG A 25 31.45 19.47 -5.54
CA ARG A 25 32.43 20.54 -5.32
C ARG A 25 31.81 21.93 -5.44
N GLU A 26 30.88 22.12 -6.37
CA GLU A 26 30.13 23.37 -6.51
C GLU A 26 29.24 23.64 -5.27
N ILE A 27 28.58 22.60 -4.74
CA ILE A 27 27.82 22.66 -3.49
C ILE A 27 28.74 23.05 -2.32
N ASP A 28 29.92 22.42 -2.24
CA ASP A 28 30.87 22.71 -1.16
C ASP A 28 31.43 24.13 -1.24
N ALA A 29 31.67 24.65 -2.44
CA ALA A 29 32.12 26.02 -2.68
C ALA A 29 31.11 27.08 -2.19
N LEU A 30 29.82 26.75 -2.10
CA LEU A 30 28.80 27.63 -1.53
C LEU A 30 28.77 27.64 0.01
N THR A 31 29.53 26.76 0.68
CA THR A 31 29.52 26.65 2.15
C THR A 31 29.77 28.00 2.86
N PRO A 32 30.79 28.81 2.51
CA PRO A 32 31.03 30.09 3.19
C PRO A 32 29.86 31.07 3.03
N THR A 33 29.23 31.10 1.86
CA THR A 33 28.06 31.93 1.60
C THR A 33 26.86 31.48 2.43
N MET A 34 26.62 30.17 2.52
CA MET A 34 25.52 29.63 3.32
C MET A 34 25.73 29.84 4.82
N GLU A 35 26.95 29.67 5.32
CA GLU A 35 27.30 29.89 6.73
C GLU A 35 27.10 31.36 7.17
N ALA A 36 27.31 32.31 6.26
CA ALA A 36 27.13 33.73 6.53
C ALA A 36 25.66 34.19 6.62
N LEU A 37 24.71 33.40 6.10
CA LEU A 37 23.28 33.73 6.17
C LEU A 37 22.78 33.62 7.62
N ASP A 38 21.84 34.45 8.05
CA ASP A 38 21.06 34.18 9.26
C ASP A 38 19.85 33.27 8.93
N ASP A 39 19.10 32.86 9.95
CA ASP A 39 17.94 31.97 9.77
C ASP A 39 16.83 32.60 8.90
N VAL A 40 16.69 33.92 8.95
CA VAL A 40 15.70 34.66 8.16
C VAL A 40 16.12 34.67 6.69
N ALA A 41 17.40 34.91 6.42
CA ALA A 41 17.98 34.93 5.08
C ALA A 41 17.98 33.52 4.47
N LEU A 42 18.27 32.47 5.24
CA LEU A 42 18.18 31.08 4.76
C LEU A 42 16.74 30.71 4.37
N LYS A 43 15.76 31.12 5.17
CA LYS A 43 14.34 30.93 4.84
C LYS A 43 13.90 31.74 3.62
N ARG A 44 14.43 32.96 3.46
CA ARG A 44 14.21 33.79 2.25
C ARG A 44 14.81 33.13 1.01
N LEU A 45 15.99 32.52 1.12
CA LEU A 45 16.61 31.75 0.03
C LEU A 45 15.71 30.57 -0.37
N GLY A 46 15.24 29.77 0.59
CA GLY A 46 14.29 28.67 0.30
C GLY A 46 13.03 29.14 -0.42
N ARG A 47 12.44 30.27 0.01
CA ARG A 47 11.29 30.89 -0.68
C ARG A 47 11.64 31.39 -2.09
N SER A 48 12.81 31.98 -2.29
CA SER A 48 13.29 32.44 -3.59
C SER A 48 13.45 31.26 -4.56
N LEU A 49 14.06 30.17 -4.10
CA LEU A 49 14.18 28.93 -4.87
C LEU A 49 12.80 28.36 -5.25
N SER A 50 11.83 28.36 -4.31
CA SER A 50 10.47 27.91 -4.61
C SER A 50 9.77 28.79 -5.64
N TYR A 51 9.95 30.12 -5.57
CA TYR A 51 9.40 31.04 -6.57
C TYR A 51 9.99 30.75 -7.97
N ARG A 52 11.31 30.59 -8.07
CA ARG A 52 12.00 30.26 -9.33
C ARG A 52 11.52 28.94 -9.92
N ALA A 53 11.43 27.89 -9.09
CA ALA A 53 10.91 26.58 -9.52
C ALA A 53 9.45 26.67 -10.02
N LYS A 54 8.59 27.41 -9.31
CA LYS A 54 7.19 27.64 -9.71
C LYS A 54 7.05 28.50 -10.96
N ALA A 55 8.01 29.38 -11.22
CA ALA A 55 8.10 30.18 -12.44
C ALA A 55 8.58 29.37 -13.66
N GLY A 56 8.95 28.10 -13.47
CA GLY A 56 9.34 27.18 -14.55
C GLY A 56 10.85 27.04 -14.76
N GLU A 57 11.68 27.55 -13.84
CA GLU A 57 13.12 27.24 -13.87
C GLU A 57 13.33 25.73 -13.67
N PRO A 58 14.16 25.06 -14.51
CA PRO A 58 14.45 23.63 -14.35
C PRO A 58 15.00 23.28 -12.96
N LEU A 59 14.51 22.19 -12.35
CA LEU A 59 14.97 21.80 -11.01
C LEU A 59 16.47 21.46 -11.00
N GLU A 60 17.01 20.97 -12.11
CA GLU A 60 18.42 20.62 -12.24
C GLU A 60 19.34 21.85 -12.11
N SER A 61 18.90 23.05 -12.53
CA SER A 61 19.70 24.28 -12.34
C SER A 61 19.66 24.78 -10.90
N LEU A 62 18.60 24.45 -10.16
CA LEU A 62 18.43 24.80 -8.74
C LEU A 62 19.14 23.83 -7.79
N LEU A 63 19.60 22.67 -8.29
CA LEU A 63 20.14 21.58 -7.47
C LEU A 63 21.26 22.04 -6.53
N VAL A 64 22.25 22.75 -7.07
CA VAL A 64 23.45 23.14 -6.30
C VAL A 64 23.09 24.07 -5.15
N GLU A 65 22.32 25.13 -5.43
CA GLU A 65 21.87 26.09 -4.41
C GLU A 65 20.93 25.43 -3.40
N SER A 66 19.99 24.60 -3.87
CA SER A 66 19.06 23.87 -3.00
C SER A 66 19.79 22.92 -2.06
N PHE A 67 20.76 22.14 -2.57
CA PHE A 67 21.50 21.18 -1.74
C PHE A 67 22.41 21.89 -0.73
N ALA A 68 23.05 22.99 -1.14
CA ALA A 68 23.84 23.81 -0.22
C ALA A 68 22.97 24.42 0.91
N ALA A 69 21.77 24.91 0.58
CA ALA A 69 20.82 25.42 1.57
C ALA A 69 20.31 24.31 2.51
N THR A 70 19.97 23.12 1.97
CA THR A 70 19.54 21.96 2.77
C THR A 70 20.65 21.46 3.71
N ARG A 71 21.89 21.41 3.23
CA ARG A 71 23.08 21.07 4.03
C ARG A 71 23.26 22.01 5.20
N GLU A 72 23.11 23.31 4.95
CA GLU A 72 23.24 24.33 5.99
C GLU A 72 22.09 24.27 7.00
N ALA A 73 20.86 24.02 6.54
CA ALA A 73 19.72 23.76 7.41
C ALA A 73 19.96 22.54 8.32
N GLY A 74 20.48 21.43 7.77
CA GLY A 74 20.85 20.24 8.55
C GLY A 74 21.92 20.54 9.61
N ARG A 75 22.97 21.28 9.24
CA ARG A 75 24.04 21.70 10.16
C ARG A 75 23.48 22.52 11.32
N ARG A 76 22.64 23.54 11.03
CA ARG A 76 22.11 24.45 12.05
C ARG A 76 21.07 23.81 12.96
N ARG A 77 20.16 23.03 12.39
CA ARG A 77 18.96 22.56 13.10
C ARG A 77 19.18 21.23 13.81
N LEU A 78 19.97 20.35 13.22
CA LEU A 78 20.18 18.99 13.72
C LEU A 78 21.63 18.71 14.10
N ASN A 79 22.54 19.67 13.93
CA ASN A 79 23.99 19.45 14.06
C ASN A 79 24.51 18.33 13.13
N MET A 80 23.89 18.17 11.96
CA MET A 80 24.22 17.15 10.98
C MET A 80 24.57 17.79 9.65
N ARG A 81 25.86 17.78 9.29
CA ARG A 81 26.33 18.20 7.97
C ARG A 81 26.36 17.00 7.03
N HIS A 82 25.71 17.11 5.88
CA HIS A 82 25.79 16.08 4.84
C HIS A 82 27.22 15.88 4.34
N TYR A 83 27.69 14.63 4.36
CA TYR A 83 28.95 14.20 3.75
C TYR A 83 28.89 14.26 2.21
N ASP A 84 30.04 14.19 1.56
CA ASP A 84 30.12 14.24 0.10
C ASP A 84 29.46 13.02 -0.54
N VAL A 85 29.59 11.84 0.06
CA VAL A 85 28.91 10.62 -0.41
C VAL A 85 27.39 10.73 -0.32
N GLN A 86 26.89 11.46 0.69
CA GLN A 86 25.46 11.75 0.86
C GLN A 86 24.97 12.73 -0.21
N MET A 87 25.80 13.69 -0.62
CA MET A 87 25.50 14.58 -1.75
C MET A 87 25.47 13.83 -3.08
N LEU A 88 26.41 12.90 -3.30
CA LEU A 88 26.39 12.04 -4.50
C LEU A 88 25.10 11.20 -4.56
N ALA A 89 24.70 10.63 -3.43
CA ALA A 89 23.45 9.89 -3.31
C ALA A 89 22.26 10.79 -3.65
N GLY A 90 22.16 11.98 -3.04
CA GLY A 90 21.11 12.95 -3.35
C GLY A 90 21.03 13.30 -4.83
N SER A 91 22.18 13.55 -5.49
CA SER A 91 22.21 13.83 -6.92
C SER A 91 21.83 12.62 -7.79
N ALA A 92 22.10 11.39 -7.34
CA ALA A 92 21.63 10.19 -8.01
C ALA A 92 20.10 10.04 -7.89
N LEU A 93 19.53 10.31 -6.71
CA LEU A 93 18.09 10.28 -6.47
C LEU A 93 17.34 11.30 -7.35
N VAL A 94 17.90 12.51 -7.54
CA VAL A 94 17.31 13.51 -8.45
C VAL A 94 17.26 13.03 -9.90
N LYS A 95 18.16 12.13 -10.30
CA LYS A 95 18.16 11.54 -11.65
C LYS A 95 17.25 10.32 -11.78
N GLY A 96 16.41 10.03 -10.77
CA GLY A 96 15.52 8.88 -10.78
C GLY A 96 16.24 7.54 -10.60
N ALA A 97 17.34 7.52 -9.85
CA ALA A 97 18.06 6.29 -9.53
C ALA A 97 17.63 5.71 -8.18
N ILE A 98 17.84 4.41 -8.00
CA ILE A 98 17.83 3.75 -6.70
C ILE A 98 19.26 3.78 -6.14
N ALA A 99 19.46 4.51 -5.06
CA ALA A 99 20.75 4.65 -4.39
C ALA A 99 20.98 3.51 -3.39
N GLU A 100 21.98 2.67 -3.65
CA GLU A 100 22.46 1.70 -2.67
C GLU A 100 23.44 2.40 -1.72
N MET A 101 23.04 2.50 -0.45
CA MET A 101 23.80 3.10 0.63
C MET A 101 23.84 2.15 1.81
N GLN A 102 25.04 1.83 2.31
CA GLN A 102 25.17 0.93 3.46
C GLN A 102 24.43 1.48 4.69
N THR A 103 23.92 0.57 5.52
CA THR A 103 23.26 0.92 6.78
C THR A 103 24.18 1.80 7.64
N GLY A 104 23.65 2.93 8.12
CA GLY A 104 24.43 3.90 8.90
C GLY A 104 25.03 5.06 8.08
N GLU A 105 24.98 5.02 6.75
CA GLU A 105 25.41 6.14 5.89
C GLU A 105 24.44 7.33 5.90
N GLY A 106 23.34 7.28 6.67
CA GLY A 106 22.40 8.38 6.87
C GLY A 106 21.38 8.57 5.74
N LYS A 107 20.74 7.49 5.28
CA LYS A 107 19.66 7.50 4.27
C LYS A 107 18.59 8.56 4.55
N THR A 108 18.09 8.63 5.79
CA THR A 108 17.07 9.60 6.21
C THR A 108 17.51 11.05 6.01
N LEU A 109 18.78 11.38 6.32
CA LEU A 109 19.31 12.72 6.10
C LEU A 109 19.49 13.00 4.59
N VAL A 110 19.92 12.01 3.81
CA VAL A 110 20.04 12.13 2.34
C VAL A 110 18.70 12.41 1.68
N ALA A 111 17.61 11.78 2.16
CA ALA A 111 16.27 11.95 1.61
C ALA A 111 15.81 13.42 1.57
N THR A 112 16.26 14.23 2.53
CA THR A 112 15.94 15.67 2.57
C THR A 112 16.40 16.42 1.32
N LEU A 113 17.50 15.99 0.69
CA LEU A 113 18.08 16.68 -0.48
C LEU A 113 17.12 16.69 -1.68
N PRO A 114 16.70 15.53 -2.24
CA PRO A 114 15.75 15.53 -3.35
C PRO A 114 14.35 15.94 -2.90
N LEU A 115 13.91 15.62 -1.67
CA LEU A 115 12.57 16.00 -1.20
C LEU A 115 12.41 17.52 -1.16
N VAL A 116 13.41 18.26 -0.63
CA VAL A 116 13.40 19.73 -0.68
C VAL A 116 13.34 20.19 -2.13
N LEU A 117 14.25 19.71 -2.99
CA LEU A 117 14.35 20.18 -4.39
C LEU A 117 13.02 20.02 -5.15
N TYR A 118 12.42 18.83 -5.11
CA TYR A 118 11.16 18.58 -5.81
C TYR A 118 9.96 19.28 -5.17
N ALA A 119 9.99 19.51 -3.85
CA ALA A 119 8.96 20.27 -3.14
C ALA A 119 8.93 21.75 -3.53
N LEU A 120 10.06 22.34 -3.96
CA LEU A 120 10.14 23.75 -4.38
C LEU A 120 9.13 24.10 -5.48
N ALA A 121 8.85 23.18 -6.41
CA ALA A 121 7.87 23.33 -7.47
C ALA A 121 6.43 23.44 -6.94
N GLY A 122 6.20 23.18 -5.65
CA GLY A 122 4.90 23.25 -5.02
C GLY A 122 3.90 22.25 -5.58
N LYS A 123 4.38 21.09 -6.08
CA LYS A 123 3.56 19.98 -6.59
C LYS A 123 3.40 18.82 -5.59
N GLY A 124 4.14 18.85 -4.48
CA GLY A 124 4.16 17.80 -3.46
C GLY A 124 5.25 16.76 -3.74
N ALA A 125 6.03 16.38 -2.72
CA ALA A 125 7.05 15.33 -2.80
C ALA A 125 6.74 14.25 -1.75
N HIS A 126 6.60 13.00 -2.18
CA HIS A 126 6.23 11.90 -1.29
C HIS A 126 7.45 11.08 -0.88
N LEU A 127 7.56 10.74 0.41
CA LEU A 127 8.45 9.70 0.90
C LEU A 127 7.61 8.51 1.35
N ALA A 128 7.87 7.35 0.74
CA ALA A 128 7.26 6.08 1.11
C ALA A 128 8.24 5.24 1.93
N THR A 129 7.83 4.76 3.09
CA THR A 129 8.59 3.79 3.90
C THR A 129 7.71 2.57 4.23
N VAL A 130 8.25 1.62 5.00
CA VAL A 130 7.63 0.32 5.26
C VAL A 130 6.56 0.32 6.35
N ASN A 131 6.58 1.27 7.29
CA ASN A 131 5.58 1.37 8.37
C ASN A 131 5.37 2.80 8.89
N ASP A 132 4.20 3.02 9.53
CA ASP A 132 3.76 4.32 10.04
C ASP A 132 4.71 4.90 11.10
N TYR A 133 5.33 4.05 11.94
CA TYR A 133 6.31 4.49 12.94
C TYR A 133 7.53 5.14 12.29
N LEU A 134 8.12 4.52 11.27
CA LEU A 134 9.26 5.08 10.54
C LEU A 134 8.86 6.36 9.80
N ALA A 135 7.66 6.38 9.20
CA ALA A 135 7.15 7.56 8.51
C ALA A 135 7.05 8.76 9.45
N ARG A 136 6.43 8.56 10.62
CA ARG A 136 6.30 9.61 11.64
C ARG A 136 7.64 10.03 12.21
N ARG A 137 8.46 9.07 12.65
CA ARG A 137 9.79 9.33 13.23
C ARG A 137 10.65 10.15 12.28
N ASP A 138 10.75 9.75 11.02
CA ASP A 138 11.62 10.41 10.05
C ASP A 138 11.08 11.78 9.63
N ALA A 139 9.76 11.91 9.49
CA ALA A 139 9.12 13.21 9.25
C ALA A 139 9.41 14.19 10.40
N GLU A 140 9.13 13.81 11.64
CA GLU A 140 9.34 14.66 12.82
C GLU A 140 10.82 15.02 12.99
N TRP A 141 11.72 14.04 12.80
CA TRP A 141 13.15 14.26 12.92
C TRP A 141 13.70 15.22 11.85
N MET A 142 13.22 15.13 10.60
CA MET A 142 13.69 15.96 9.50
C MET A 142 12.90 17.28 9.32
N THR A 143 11.74 17.43 9.97
CA THR A 143 10.90 18.66 9.93
C THR A 143 11.69 19.96 10.13
N PRO A 144 12.62 20.06 11.10
CA PRO A 144 13.40 21.29 11.30
C PRO A 144 14.17 21.76 10.06
N ILE A 145 14.62 20.83 9.19
CA ILE A 145 15.32 21.16 7.93
C ILE A 145 14.33 21.78 6.94
N TYR A 146 13.17 21.15 6.75
CA TYR A 146 12.14 21.63 5.82
C TYR A 146 11.62 23.01 6.23
N GLU A 147 11.34 23.20 7.52
CA GLU A 147 10.82 24.47 8.06
C GLU A 147 11.83 25.63 7.97
N ALA A 148 13.13 25.33 8.11
CA ALA A 148 14.21 26.30 7.92
C ALA A 148 14.23 26.86 6.49
N LEU A 149 13.81 26.06 5.51
CA LEU A 149 13.68 26.46 4.10
C LEU A 149 12.25 26.93 3.74
N GLY A 150 11.34 26.93 4.71
CA GLY A 150 9.97 27.42 4.56
C GLY A 150 9.00 26.43 3.90
N LEU A 151 9.32 25.13 3.93
CA LEU A 151 8.46 24.05 3.45
C LEU A 151 7.66 23.44 4.59
N LYS A 152 6.46 22.92 4.27
CA LYS A 152 5.58 22.20 5.20
C LYS A 152 5.68 20.70 5.00
N VAL A 153 5.60 19.96 6.10
CA VAL A 153 5.61 18.49 6.12
C VAL A 153 4.23 17.98 6.56
N GLY A 154 3.72 16.96 5.86
CA GLY A 154 2.55 16.18 6.25
C GLY A 154 2.92 14.73 6.50
N ILE A 155 2.17 14.06 7.36
CA ILE A 155 2.35 12.64 7.70
C ILE A 155 1.02 11.94 7.46
N VAL A 156 1.06 10.82 6.75
CA VAL A 156 -0.10 9.98 6.46
C VAL A 156 0.04 8.66 7.20
N GLU A 157 -0.98 8.31 7.99
CA GLU A 157 -1.00 7.12 8.86
C GLU A 157 -2.37 6.43 8.76
N SER A 158 -2.40 5.14 9.09
CA SER A 158 -3.57 4.27 8.91
C SER A 158 -4.86 4.80 9.58
N GLN A 159 -4.75 5.50 10.71
CA GLN A 159 -5.87 5.95 11.56
C GLN A 159 -6.13 7.46 11.47
N MET A 160 -6.04 8.04 10.26
CA MET A 160 -6.36 9.45 10.02
C MET A 160 -7.73 9.62 9.37
N ASP A 161 -8.47 10.63 9.80
CA ASP A 161 -9.70 11.03 9.13
C ASP A 161 -9.41 11.61 7.73
N PHE A 162 -10.47 11.76 6.94
CA PHE A 162 -10.37 12.19 5.54
C PHE A 162 -9.77 13.61 5.40
N ASP A 163 -10.16 14.55 6.26
CA ASP A 163 -9.76 15.95 6.16
C ASP A 163 -8.33 16.17 6.66
N GLU A 164 -7.91 15.49 7.73
CA GLU A 164 -6.54 15.46 8.22
C GLU A 164 -5.60 14.89 7.18
N ARG A 165 -5.98 13.77 6.57
CA ARG A 165 -5.21 13.11 5.53
C ARG A 165 -5.07 14.01 4.29
N ARG A 166 -6.13 14.70 3.90
CA ARG A 166 -6.08 15.69 2.81
C ARG A 166 -5.17 16.87 3.14
N LYS A 167 -5.19 17.37 4.39
CA LYS A 167 -4.25 18.42 4.84
C LYS A 167 -2.81 17.93 4.76
N ALA A 168 -2.54 16.67 5.11
CA ALA A 168 -1.21 16.07 4.99
C ALA A 168 -0.73 16.03 3.53
N TYR A 169 -1.56 15.59 2.58
CA TYR A 169 -1.21 15.64 1.15
C TYR A 169 -1.06 17.07 0.61
N ALA A 170 -1.72 18.06 1.21
CA ALA A 170 -1.58 19.47 0.82
C ALA A 170 -0.24 20.10 1.22
N CYS A 171 0.56 19.45 2.06
CA CYS A 171 1.90 19.90 2.41
C CYS A 171 2.87 19.80 1.21
N ASP A 172 4.05 20.42 1.36
CA ASP A 172 5.08 20.43 0.32
C ASP A 172 5.81 19.08 0.26
N VAL A 173 5.98 18.43 1.41
CA VAL A 173 6.52 17.08 1.57
C VAL A 173 5.54 16.22 2.36
N THR A 174 5.30 14.99 1.93
CA THR A 174 4.39 14.05 2.59
C THR A 174 5.09 12.74 2.89
N TYR A 175 5.13 12.34 4.15
CA TYR A 175 5.62 11.04 4.60
C TYR A 175 4.45 10.08 4.77
N GLY A 176 4.65 8.82 4.40
CA GLY A 176 3.65 7.77 4.60
C GLY A 176 4.21 6.41 4.22
N THR A 177 3.34 5.40 4.20
CA THR A 177 3.72 4.06 3.74
C THR A 177 3.26 3.83 2.31
N ALA A 178 3.92 2.89 1.63
CA ALA A 178 3.49 2.43 0.31
C ALA A 178 2.02 1.97 0.30
N LYS A 179 1.59 1.31 1.37
CA LYS A 179 0.21 0.80 1.54
C LYS A 179 -0.78 1.93 1.68
N GLU A 180 -0.51 2.92 2.53
CA GLU A 180 -1.40 4.08 2.72
C GLU A 180 -1.55 4.90 1.43
N PHE A 181 -0.45 5.17 0.72
CA PHE A 181 -0.51 5.84 -0.59
C PHE A 181 -1.33 5.05 -1.61
N GLY A 182 -1.27 3.72 -1.58
CA GLY A 182 -2.06 2.89 -2.47
C GLY A 182 -3.54 2.86 -2.13
N PHE A 183 -3.89 2.72 -0.85
CA PHE A 183 -5.29 2.76 -0.40
C PHE A 183 -5.93 4.11 -0.68
N ASP A 184 -5.21 5.22 -0.46
CA ASP A 184 -5.72 6.56 -0.76
C ASP A 184 -5.91 6.79 -2.25
N PHE A 185 -5.01 6.27 -3.09
CA PHE A 185 -5.20 6.27 -4.54
C PHE A 185 -6.47 5.49 -4.94
N LEU A 186 -6.71 4.33 -4.35
CA LEU A 186 -7.91 3.53 -4.62
C LEU A 186 -9.18 4.25 -4.15
N LYS A 187 -9.17 4.89 -2.98
CA LYS A 187 -10.29 5.73 -2.48
C LYS A 187 -10.60 6.87 -3.46
N ASP A 188 -9.58 7.59 -3.92
CA ASP A 188 -9.75 8.67 -4.89
C ASP A 188 -10.33 8.18 -6.22
N ARG A 189 -9.97 6.97 -6.66
CA ARG A 189 -10.56 6.35 -7.86
C ARG A 189 -12.04 6.01 -7.69
N LEU A 190 -12.42 5.50 -6.52
CA LEU A 190 -13.82 5.22 -6.21
C LEU A 190 -14.66 6.50 -6.13
N ILE A 191 -14.15 7.53 -5.46
CA ILE A 191 -14.79 8.86 -5.39
C ILE A 191 -14.96 9.43 -6.80
N LYS A 192 -13.92 9.35 -7.64
CA LYS A 192 -13.99 9.84 -9.02
C LYS A 192 -15.04 9.10 -9.85
N ARG A 193 -15.07 7.78 -9.76
CA ARG A 193 -16.05 6.95 -10.47
C ARG A 193 -17.49 7.32 -10.10
N GLN A 194 -17.75 7.59 -8.82
CA GLN A 194 -19.08 7.98 -8.35
C GLN A 194 -19.54 9.35 -8.85
N LEU A 195 -18.62 10.32 -8.94
CA LEU A 195 -18.93 11.62 -9.54
C LEU A 195 -19.31 11.49 -11.00
N ASP A 196 -18.56 10.65 -11.73
CA ASP A 196 -18.81 10.40 -13.15
C ASP A 196 -20.13 9.63 -13.35
N GLU A 197 -20.52 8.76 -12.40
CA GLU A 197 -21.74 7.94 -12.42
C GLU A 197 -22.97 8.62 -11.75
N GLY A 198 -22.82 9.77 -11.10
CA GLY A 198 -23.91 10.53 -10.47
C GLY A 198 -24.52 9.91 -9.20
N SER A 199 -23.87 8.90 -8.60
CA SER A 199 -24.35 8.18 -7.40
C SER A 199 -23.69 8.73 -6.13
N GLY A 200 -24.49 9.32 -5.24
CA GLY A 200 -24.00 10.16 -4.12
C GLY A 200 -23.69 9.45 -2.79
N ASP A 201 -23.87 8.13 -2.67
CA ASP A 201 -24.02 7.51 -1.35
C ASP A 201 -22.72 6.90 -0.77
N LEU A 202 -21.86 6.33 -1.62
CA LEU A 202 -20.62 5.66 -1.16
C LEU A 202 -19.53 6.65 -0.71
N GLY A 203 -19.41 7.80 -1.39
CA GLY A 203 -18.41 8.82 -1.09
C GLY A 203 -18.66 9.44 0.27
N ALA A 204 -19.93 9.68 0.63
CA ALA A 204 -20.31 10.21 1.92
C ALA A 204 -19.97 9.28 3.09
N GLN A 205 -20.08 7.95 2.89
CA GLN A 205 -19.66 6.94 3.87
C GLN A 205 -18.14 6.86 4.03
N LEU A 206 -17.37 6.98 2.94
CA LEU A 206 -15.90 6.98 2.98
C LEU A 206 -15.30 8.30 3.49
N THR A 207 -16.00 9.43 3.32
CA THR A 207 -15.56 10.76 3.78
C THR A 207 -16.05 11.12 5.18
N GLY A 208 -16.83 10.27 5.85
CA GLY A 208 -17.24 10.48 7.25
C GLY A 208 -18.26 11.59 7.50
N GLY A 209 -19.10 11.94 6.52
CA GLY A 209 -20.17 12.93 6.70
C GLY A 209 -20.26 14.01 5.61
N SER A 210 -21.48 14.53 5.43
CA SER A 210 -21.91 15.44 4.37
C SER A 210 -21.14 16.76 4.33
N THR A 211 -20.50 17.09 3.21
CA THR A 211 -20.30 18.49 2.84
C THR A 211 -20.63 18.73 1.37
N ALA A 212 -21.60 19.62 1.15
CA ALA A 212 -21.89 20.23 -0.13
C ALA A 212 -20.66 21.02 -0.61
N GLY A 213 -19.96 20.48 -1.60
CA GLY A 213 -18.81 21.11 -2.25
C GLY A 213 -18.08 20.05 -3.04
N GLY A 214 -17.86 20.29 -4.34
CA GLY A 214 -17.37 19.30 -5.30
C GLY A 214 -16.29 18.37 -4.75
N ALA A 215 -16.37 17.09 -5.11
CA ALA A 215 -15.58 16.03 -4.48
C ALA A 215 -14.10 16.39 -4.36
N LYS A 216 -13.67 16.38 -3.11
CA LYS A 216 -12.31 16.70 -2.70
C LYS A 216 -11.53 15.40 -2.70
N LEU A 217 -10.69 15.19 -3.70
CA LEU A 217 -9.73 14.07 -3.68
C LEU A 217 -8.72 14.26 -2.54
N LEU A 218 -8.23 13.16 -2.00
CA LEU A 218 -7.17 13.11 -0.98
C LEU A 218 -5.84 13.52 -1.58
N GLN A 219 -5.45 12.84 -2.67
CA GLN A 219 -4.13 12.98 -3.26
C GLN A 219 -4.09 14.10 -4.30
N ARG A 220 -2.89 14.68 -4.41
CA ARG A 220 -2.52 15.60 -5.48
C ARG A 220 -2.05 14.82 -6.71
N PRO A 221 -1.98 15.45 -7.89
CA PRO A 221 -1.33 14.83 -9.05
C PRO A 221 0.09 14.37 -8.71
N PHE A 222 0.45 13.16 -9.14
CA PHE A 222 1.76 12.58 -8.84
C PHE A 222 2.90 13.40 -9.46
N TRP A 223 3.93 13.62 -8.66
CA TRP A 223 5.09 14.44 -9.02
C TRP A 223 6.41 13.72 -8.74
N TYR A 224 6.79 13.61 -7.47
CA TYR A 224 8.00 12.90 -7.04
C TYR A 224 7.69 11.92 -5.90
N ALA A 225 8.21 10.70 -6.01
CA ALA A 225 8.20 9.69 -4.96
C ALA A 225 9.62 9.20 -4.68
N LEU A 226 10.00 9.24 -3.40
CA LEU A 226 11.20 8.63 -2.88
C LEU A 226 10.83 7.42 -2.02
N VAL A 227 11.30 6.24 -2.39
CA VAL A 227 11.00 5.00 -1.67
C VAL A 227 12.18 4.62 -0.77
N ASP A 228 11.97 4.63 0.54
CA ASP A 228 12.88 4.06 1.52
C ASP A 228 12.71 2.53 1.58
N GLU A 229 13.81 1.83 1.86
CA GLU A 229 13.93 0.37 1.72
C GLU A 229 13.29 -0.13 0.40
N ALA A 230 13.79 0.44 -0.70
CA ALA A 230 13.26 0.22 -2.05
C ALA A 230 13.28 -1.26 -2.49
N ASP A 231 14.19 -2.09 -1.96
CA ASP A 231 14.17 -3.54 -2.16
C ASP A 231 12.90 -4.16 -1.58
N ASN A 232 12.56 -3.82 -0.33
CA ASN A 232 11.36 -4.34 0.30
C ASN A 232 10.09 -3.90 -0.45
N VAL A 233 9.96 -2.60 -0.74
CA VAL A 233 8.72 -2.05 -1.32
C VAL A 233 8.57 -2.36 -2.82
N LEU A 234 9.65 -2.23 -3.60
CA LEU A 234 9.61 -2.34 -5.07
C LEU A 234 9.99 -3.73 -5.60
N ILE A 235 10.35 -4.68 -4.72
CA ILE A 235 10.61 -6.06 -5.10
C ILE A 235 9.74 -7.01 -4.27
N ASP A 236 9.94 -7.05 -2.96
CA ASP A 236 9.29 -8.05 -2.10
C ASP A 236 7.77 -7.83 -2.01
N GLU A 237 7.33 -6.60 -1.72
CA GLU A 237 5.92 -6.24 -1.62
C GLU A 237 5.28 -5.84 -2.96
N ALA A 238 6.07 -5.66 -4.02
CA ALA A 238 5.63 -5.09 -5.29
C ALA A 238 4.42 -5.80 -5.91
N ARG A 239 4.36 -7.12 -5.74
CA ARG A 239 3.30 -7.99 -6.30
C ARG A 239 2.09 -8.14 -5.39
N THR A 240 2.16 -7.68 -4.14
CA THR A 240 1.04 -7.75 -3.21
C THR A 240 -0.06 -6.80 -3.69
N PRO A 241 -1.26 -7.30 -4.02
CA PRO A 241 -2.35 -6.43 -4.44
C PRO A 241 -2.95 -5.72 -3.23
N LEU A 242 -3.14 -4.41 -3.37
CA LEU A 242 -3.95 -3.59 -2.48
C LEU A 242 -5.38 -3.60 -2.99
N ILE A 243 -6.33 -3.87 -2.10
CA ILE A 243 -7.72 -4.17 -2.44
C ILE A 243 -8.64 -3.41 -1.50
N ILE A 244 -9.57 -2.64 -2.06
CA ILE A 244 -10.72 -2.11 -1.31
C ILE A 244 -11.90 -3.02 -1.58
N ALA A 245 -12.45 -3.59 -0.51
CA ALA A 245 -13.70 -4.35 -0.59
C ALA A 245 -14.87 -3.40 -0.89
N SER A 246 -15.83 -3.88 -1.67
CA SER A 246 -17.10 -3.19 -1.84
C SER A 246 -17.84 -3.12 -0.52
N PRO A 247 -18.46 -1.98 -0.17
CA PRO A 247 -19.35 -1.93 0.97
C PRO A 247 -20.53 -2.89 0.76
N PRO A 248 -21.22 -3.27 1.84
CA PRO A 248 -22.42 -4.09 1.74
C PRO A 248 -23.44 -3.41 0.86
N GLY A 249 -23.64 -3.96 -0.34
CA GLY A 249 -24.65 -3.51 -1.29
C GLY A 249 -25.87 -4.42 -1.28
N GLU A 250 -26.87 -4.07 -2.07
CA GLU A 250 -28.07 -4.89 -2.30
C GLU A 250 -27.71 -6.34 -2.67
N ALA A 251 -26.63 -6.56 -3.42
CA ALA A 251 -26.16 -7.90 -3.77
C ALA A 251 -25.69 -8.72 -2.55
N GLN A 252 -24.98 -8.11 -1.59
CA GLN A 252 -24.55 -8.81 -0.37
C GLN A 252 -25.76 -9.07 0.54
N ALA A 253 -26.70 -8.12 0.60
CA ALA A 253 -27.96 -8.30 1.32
C ALA A 253 -28.81 -9.43 0.72
N ALA A 254 -28.93 -9.49 -0.60
CA ALA A 254 -29.63 -10.55 -1.32
C ALA A 254 -28.97 -11.92 -1.07
N GLU A 255 -27.65 -12.01 -1.09
CA GLU A 255 -26.94 -13.26 -0.83
C GLU A 255 -27.09 -13.72 0.63
N GLN A 256 -27.01 -12.80 1.61
CA GLN A 256 -27.32 -13.11 3.02
C GLN A 256 -28.78 -13.55 3.19
N ALA A 257 -29.72 -12.86 2.54
CA ALA A 257 -31.14 -13.22 2.55
C ALA A 257 -31.38 -14.60 1.91
N LEU A 258 -30.62 -14.95 0.87
CA LEU A 258 -30.71 -16.23 0.18
C LEU A 258 -30.29 -17.38 1.09
N PHE A 259 -29.16 -17.25 1.79
CA PHE A 259 -28.70 -18.26 2.75
C PHE A 259 -29.70 -18.44 3.91
N ARG A 260 -30.22 -17.35 4.46
CA ARG A 260 -31.24 -17.40 5.53
C ARG A 260 -32.55 -18.02 5.06
N PHE A 261 -33.04 -17.63 3.88
CA PHE A 261 -34.22 -18.21 3.26
C PHE A 261 -34.05 -19.72 3.04
N ALA A 262 -32.92 -20.13 2.46
CA ALA A 262 -32.61 -21.52 2.20
C ALA A 262 -32.53 -22.36 3.49
N ALA A 263 -31.87 -21.85 4.54
CA ALA A 263 -31.80 -22.49 5.85
C ALA A 263 -33.19 -22.69 6.46
N ASN A 264 -34.06 -21.68 6.39
CA ASN A 264 -35.43 -21.76 6.87
C ASN A 264 -36.25 -22.80 6.09
N VAL A 265 -36.22 -22.75 4.76
CA VAL A 265 -36.96 -23.69 3.90
C VAL A 265 -36.51 -25.13 4.15
N ALA A 266 -35.20 -25.37 4.29
CA ALA A 266 -34.64 -26.69 4.56
C ALA A 266 -35.16 -27.34 5.84
N THR A 267 -35.66 -26.57 6.82
CA THR A 267 -36.28 -27.12 8.05
C THR A 267 -37.61 -27.83 7.78
N SER A 268 -38.29 -27.45 6.70
CA SER A 268 -39.65 -27.89 6.40
C SER A 268 -39.71 -29.03 5.38
N LEU A 269 -38.58 -29.40 4.76
CA LEU A 269 -38.51 -30.43 3.71
C LEU A 269 -38.15 -31.80 4.29
N GLU A 270 -38.78 -32.84 3.76
CA GLU A 270 -38.65 -34.22 4.22
C GLU A 270 -37.78 -35.07 3.27
N ALA A 271 -36.90 -35.89 3.86
CA ALA A 271 -36.04 -36.79 3.09
C ALA A 271 -36.90 -37.87 2.41
N ASP A 272 -36.49 -38.31 1.23
CA ASP A 272 -37.16 -39.32 0.40
C ASP A 272 -38.55 -38.91 -0.14
N GLU A 273 -39.06 -37.72 0.25
CA GLU A 273 -40.27 -37.11 -0.31
C GLU A 273 -39.99 -35.83 -1.09
N ASP A 274 -39.26 -34.90 -0.48
CA ASP A 274 -38.96 -33.59 -1.05
C ASP A 274 -37.57 -33.51 -1.67
N PHE A 275 -36.62 -34.30 -1.15
CA PHE A 275 -35.25 -34.37 -1.65
C PHE A 275 -34.68 -35.77 -1.43
N GLU A 276 -33.71 -36.15 -2.26
CA GLU A 276 -32.88 -37.34 -2.06
C GLU A 276 -31.50 -36.97 -1.51
N GLN A 277 -30.85 -37.89 -0.80
CA GLN A 277 -29.53 -37.69 -0.21
C GLN A 277 -28.58 -38.83 -0.58
N ASP A 278 -27.37 -38.49 -1.04
CA ASP A 278 -26.28 -39.43 -1.23
C ASP A 278 -25.34 -39.34 -0.03
N VAL A 279 -25.37 -40.36 0.83
CA VAL A 279 -24.58 -40.40 2.07
C VAL A 279 -23.08 -40.52 1.78
N GLN A 280 -22.68 -41.16 0.68
CA GLN A 280 -21.27 -41.34 0.33
C GLN A 280 -20.66 -40.05 -0.19
N LYS A 281 -21.41 -39.30 -1.01
CA LYS A 281 -20.97 -38.01 -1.56
C LYS A 281 -21.29 -36.82 -0.66
N GLN A 282 -22.10 -37.03 0.38
CA GLN A 282 -22.66 -35.98 1.22
C GLN A 282 -23.35 -34.90 0.39
N THR A 283 -24.24 -35.29 -0.52
CA THR A 283 -25.02 -34.37 -1.38
C THR A 283 -26.51 -34.55 -1.14
N CYS A 284 -27.28 -33.49 -1.37
CA CYS A 284 -28.74 -33.50 -1.34
C CYS A 284 -29.26 -32.90 -2.65
N GLU A 285 -30.23 -33.53 -3.29
CA GLU A 285 -30.85 -33.06 -4.54
C GLU A 285 -32.38 -32.96 -4.38
N LEU A 286 -32.96 -31.81 -4.77
CA LEU A 286 -34.40 -31.59 -4.64
C LEU A 286 -35.20 -32.39 -5.67
N LEU A 287 -36.19 -33.14 -5.18
CA LEU A 287 -37.17 -33.83 -6.02
C LEU A 287 -38.25 -32.86 -6.52
N GLY A 288 -39.06 -33.29 -7.50
CA GLY A 288 -40.10 -32.45 -8.10
C GLY A 288 -41.09 -31.88 -7.07
N ARG A 289 -41.44 -32.65 -6.03
CA ARG A 289 -42.27 -32.20 -4.91
C ARG A 289 -41.56 -31.12 -4.08
N GLY A 290 -40.30 -31.34 -3.69
CA GLY A 290 -39.52 -30.37 -2.94
C GLY A 290 -39.36 -29.06 -3.70
N ARG A 291 -39.03 -29.09 -4.99
CA ARG A 291 -38.97 -27.89 -5.84
C ARG A 291 -40.30 -27.14 -5.85
N SER A 292 -41.42 -27.86 -5.85
CA SER A 292 -42.76 -27.25 -5.80
C SER A 292 -43.05 -26.61 -4.44
N ARG A 293 -42.62 -27.22 -3.34
CA ARG A 293 -42.71 -26.62 -2.00
C ARG A 293 -41.84 -25.38 -1.87
N VAL A 294 -40.58 -25.43 -2.32
CA VAL A 294 -39.66 -24.28 -2.32
C VAL A 294 -40.28 -23.07 -3.04
N ARG A 295 -40.95 -23.29 -4.18
CA ARG A 295 -41.65 -22.22 -4.91
C ARG A 295 -42.83 -21.60 -4.16
N ALA A 296 -43.44 -22.35 -3.25
CA ALA A 296 -44.61 -21.91 -2.48
C ALA A 296 -44.24 -21.12 -1.21
N PHE A 297 -42.97 -21.10 -0.79
CA PHE A 297 -42.53 -20.26 0.30
C PHE A 297 -42.55 -18.78 -0.09
N GLU A 298 -42.99 -17.94 0.84
CA GLU A 298 -42.91 -16.49 0.73
C GLU A 298 -41.45 -16.05 0.74
N ARG A 299 -41.06 -15.29 -0.28
CA ARG A 299 -39.68 -14.84 -0.44
C ARG A 299 -39.51 -13.44 0.13
N PRO A 300 -38.36 -13.15 0.76
CA PRO A 300 -37.95 -11.78 1.05
C PRO A 300 -37.86 -10.97 -0.25
N ALA A 301 -38.15 -9.67 -0.18
CA ALA A 301 -38.09 -8.77 -1.33
C ALA A 301 -36.68 -8.70 -1.95
N GLU A 302 -35.65 -8.92 -1.12
CA GLU A 302 -34.25 -8.99 -1.54
C GLU A 302 -33.98 -10.12 -2.56
N LEU A 303 -34.86 -11.13 -2.64
CA LEU A 303 -34.74 -12.27 -3.56
C LEU A 303 -35.58 -12.13 -4.83
N ASP A 304 -36.23 -10.99 -5.07
CA ASP A 304 -37.11 -10.80 -6.24
C ASP A 304 -36.37 -10.95 -7.58
N SER A 305 -35.09 -10.57 -7.62
CA SER A 305 -34.22 -10.69 -8.79
C SER A 305 -33.44 -12.02 -8.84
N THR A 306 -33.55 -12.85 -7.80
CA THR A 306 -32.81 -14.13 -7.72
C THR A 306 -33.51 -15.20 -8.53
N SER A 307 -32.75 -15.93 -9.35
CA SER A 307 -33.32 -16.97 -10.19
C SER A 307 -33.78 -18.19 -9.37
N LEU A 308 -34.81 -18.89 -9.85
CA LEU A 308 -35.28 -20.12 -9.20
C LEU A 308 -34.19 -21.20 -9.10
N LEU A 309 -33.28 -21.25 -10.07
CA LEU A 309 -32.19 -22.22 -10.07
C LEU A 309 -31.21 -21.94 -8.93
N GLU A 310 -30.82 -20.68 -8.74
CA GLU A 310 -29.97 -20.28 -7.60
C GLU A 310 -30.63 -20.57 -6.25
N ILE A 311 -31.95 -20.36 -6.15
CA ILE A 311 -32.71 -20.70 -4.95
C ILE A 311 -32.69 -22.20 -4.69
N TYR A 312 -32.88 -23.05 -5.71
CA TYR A 312 -32.80 -24.49 -5.54
C TYR A 312 -31.42 -24.93 -5.08
N ASP A 313 -30.36 -24.43 -5.72
CA ASP A 313 -28.98 -24.74 -5.33
C ASP A 313 -28.69 -24.30 -3.87
N ALA A 314 -29.21 -23.13 -3.45
CA ALA A 314 -29.05 -22.64 -2.09
C ALA A 314 -29.78 -23.54 -1.08
N VAL A 315 -31.01 -23.98 -1.38
CA VAL A 315 -31.77 -24.91 -0.54
C VAL A 315 -31.09 -26.27 -0.47
N GLU A 316 -30.56 -26.80 -1.58
CA GLU A 316 -29.79 -28.05 -1.60
C GLU A 316 -28.53 -27.95 -0.73
N ARG A 317 -27.81 -26.82 -0.76
CA ARG A 317 -26.68 -26.54 0.17
C ARG A 317 -27.13 -26.49 1.63
N ALA A 318 -28.26 -25.86 1.92
CA ALA A 318 -28.80 -25.80 3.28
C ALA A 318 -29.24 -27.19 3.79
N LEU A 319 -29.85 -28.01 2.92
CA LEU A 319 -30.16 -29.41 3.21
C LEU A 319 -28.90 -30.21 3.48
N ARG A 320 -27.86 -30.02 2.67
CA ARG A 320 -26.54 -30.65 2.87
C ARG A 320 -25.92 -30.27 4.21
N ALA A 321 -25.91 -28.99 4.55
CA ALA A 321 -25.44 -28.49 5.85
C ALA A 321 -26.20 -29.20 6.99
N ARG A 322 -27.52 -29.20 6.94
CA ARG A 322 -28.38 -29.79 7.98
C ARG A 322 -28.24 -31.30 8.14
N ARG A 323 -27.99 -32.03 7.05
CA ARG A 323 -27.92 -33.50 7.05
C ARG A 323 -26.54 -34.05 7.43
N PHE A 324 -25.48 -33.37 7.02
CA PHE A 324 -24.12 -33.91 7.13
C PHE A 324 -23.20 -33.13 8.09
N PHE A 325 -23.58 -31.91 8.48
CA PHE A 325 -22.77 -31.05 9.34
C PHE A 325 -23.54 -30.79 10.64
N SER A 326 -23.16 -31.53 11.69
CA SER A 326 -23.75 -31.40 13.01
C SER A 326 -22.83 -30.64 13.96
N ARG A 327 -23.44 -29.79 14.77
CA ARG A 327 -22.77 -29.15 15.90
C ARG A 327 -22.20 -30.20 16.85
N ASP A 328 -21.05 -29.87 17.44
CA ASP A 328 -20.25 -30.70 18.34
C ASP A 328 -19.67 -31.98 17.69
N ARG A 329 -19.75 -32.09 16.36
CA ARG A 329 -19.12 -33.16 15.58
C ARG A 329 -18.27 -32.61 14.44
N GLN A 330 -18.89 -31.93 13.48
CA GLN A 330 -18.18 -31.30 12.36
C GLN A 330 -17.70 -29.89 12.69
N TYR A 331 -18.37 -29.21 13.62
CA TYR A 331 -18.03 -27.85 14.03
C TYR A 331 -18.53 -27.53 15.44
N VAL A 332 -18.01 -26.43 15.99
CA VAL A 332 -18.52 -25.78 17.19
C VAL A 332 -18.78 -24.31 16.94
N VAL A 333 -19.70 -23.72 17.70
CA VAL A 333 -19.94 -22.27 17.68
C VAL A 333 -19.15 -21.65 18.83
N ARG A 334 -18.23 -20.72 18.51
CA ARG A 334 -17.45 -19.94 19.50
C ARG A 334 -17.46 -18.48 19.11
N ASP A 335 -17.76 -17.59 20.05
CA ASP A 335 -17.83 -16.14 19.84
C ASP A 335 -18.67 -15.72 18.61
N GLY A 336 -19.79 -16.43 18.40
CA GLY A 336 -20.69 -16.19 17.26
C GLY A 336 -20.14 -16.65 15.91
N LYS A 337 -19.07 -17.46 15.87
CA LYS A 337 -18.44 -17.98 14.64
C LYS A 337 -18.41 -19.50 14.61
N ILE A 338 -18.46 -20.06 13.40
CA ILE A 338 -18.25 -21.49 13.16
C ILE A 338 -16.77 -21.80 13.18
N VAL A 339 -16.37 -22.74 14.05
CA VAL A 339 -15.02 -23.31 14.07
C VAL A 339 -15.09 -24.77 13.65
N ILE A 340 -14.43 -25.12 12.56
CA ILE A 340 -14.41 -26.47 12.01
C ILE A 340 -13.61 -27.39 12.95
N ILE A 341 -14.16 -28.58 13.22
CA ILE A 341 -13.44 -29.64 13.91
C ILE A 341 -12.88 -30.61 12.86
N ASP A 342 -11.58 -30.88 12.94
CA ASP A 342 -10.96 -31.89 12.11
C ASP A 342 -11.37 -33.30 12.56
N GLU A 343 -12.00 -34.07 11.68
CA GLU A 343 -12.58 -35.38 12.02
C GLU A 343 -11.53 -36.44 12.39
N PHE A 344 -10.28 -36.28 11.95
CA PHE A 344 -9.21 -37.25 12.23
C PHE A 344 -8.50 -36.96 13.55
N THR A 345 -8.35 -35.68 13.90
CA THR A 345 -7.55 -35.25 15.05
C THR A 345 -8.40 -34.71 16.21
N GLY A 346 -9.68 -34.40 15.98
CA GLY A 346 -10.58 -33.76 16.93
C GLY A 346 -10.18 -32.32 17.29
N ARG A 347 -9.20 -31.74 16.58
CA ARG A 347 -8.69 -30.39 16.85
C ARG A 347 -9.53 -29.34 16.14
N ALA A 348 -9.68 -28.19 16.79
CA ALA A 348 -10.27 -27.00 16.19
C ALA A 348 -9.32 -26.45 15.10
N ALA A 349 -9.82 -26.35 13.88
CA ALA A 349 -9.14 -25.73 12.75
C ALA A 349 -9.57 -24.26 12.62
N GLU A 350 -9.07 -23.43 13.54
CA GLU A 350 -9.36 -21.99 13.55
C GLU A 350 -8.86 -21.31 12.26
N GLY A 351 -9.69 -20.44 11.69
CA GLY A 351 -9.39 -19.73 10.44
C GLY A 351 -9.66 -20.54 9.16
N ARG A 352 -10.13 -21.79 9.25
CA ARG A 352 -10.55 -22.59 8.10
C ARG A 352 -12.05 -22.45 7.85
N SER A 353 -12.44 -22.31 6.59
CA SER A 353 -13.83 -22.30 6.13
C SER A 353 -14.08 -23.40 5.10
N TRP A 354 -15.34 -23.87 4.99
CA TRP A 354 -15.75 -24.77 3.91
C TRP A 354 -16.01 -23.97 2.63
N LYS A 355 -15.79 -24.61 1.48
CA LYS A 355 -15.94 -23.99 0.15
C LYS A 355 -17.41 -24.00 -0.32
N ASP A 356 -17.64 -23.36 -1.48
CA ASP A 356 -18.88 -23.43 -2.25
C ASP A 356 -20.15 -23.01 -1.49
N GLY A 357 -20.02 -22.02 -0.60
CA GLY A 357 -21.15 -21.49 0.18
C GLY A 357 -21.58 -22.36 1.36
N LEU A 358 -20.91 -23.50 1.60
CA LEU A 358 -21.31 -24.42 2.67
C LEU A 358 -21.08 -23.83 4.06
N HIS A 359 -20.02 -23.02 4.25
CA HIS A 359 -19.78 -22.34 5.53
C HIS A 359 -20.90 -21.35 5.85
N GLN A 360 -21.30 -20.56 4.87
CA GLN A 360 -22.42 -19.62 4.96
C GLN A 360 -23.75 -20.33 5.22
N ALA A 361 -23.97 -21.51 4.63
CA ALA A 361 -25.15 -22.32 4.90
C ALA A 361 -25.20 -22.84 6.35
N VAL A 362 -24.05 -23.24 6.93
CA VAL A 362 -23.96 -23.64 8.34
C VAL A 362 -24.13 -22.43 9.28
N GLU A 363 -23.57 -21.27 8.93
CA GLU A 363 -23.79 -20.02 9.67
C GLU A 363 -25.29 -19.64 9.69
N ALA A 364 -25.96 -19.73 8.54
CA ALA A 364 -27.39 -19.47 8.44
C ALA A 364 -28.23 -20.50 9.23
N GLN A 365 -27.82 -21.77 9.26
CA GLN A 365 -28.48 -22.82 10.05
C GLN A 365 -28.41 -22.57 11.56
N GLU A 366 -27.30 -22.02 12.06
CA GLU A 366 -27.10 -21.68 13.49
C GLU A 366 -27.63 -20.26 13.83
N GLU A 367 -28.32 -19.60 12.89
CA GLU A 367 -28.88 -18.24 13.05
C GLU A 367 -27.83 -17.18 13.42
N ILE A 368 -26.57 -17.37 13.00
CA ILE A 368 -25.50 -16.39 13.19
C ILE A 368 -25.29 -15.53 11.94
N GLU A 369 -24.49 -14.47 12.06
CA GLU A 369 -24.20 -13.57 10.95
C GLU A 369 -23.48 -14.32 9.82
N VAL A 370 -24.08 -14.29 8.62
CA VAL A 370 -23.56 -15.00 7.45
C VAL A 370 -22.41 -14.21 6.84
N THR A 371 -21.20 -14.77 6.85
CA THR A 371 -20.01 -14.14 6.28
C THR A 371 -19.97 -14.32 4.76
N VAL A 372 -20.75 -13.50 4.06
CA VAL A 372 -20.68 -13.38 2.61
C VAL A 372 -19.44 -12.56 2.21
N PRO A 373 -18.53 -13.07 1.37
CA PRO A 373 -17.38 -12.31 0.90
C PRO A 373 -17.84 -11.05 0.17
N SER A 374 -17.41 -9.88 0.62
CA SER A 374 -17.62 -8.65 -0.12
C SER A 374 -16.80 -8.69 -1.42
N GLY A 375 -17.40 -8.30 -2.54
CA GLY A 375 -16.69 -8.17 -3.81
C GLY A 375 -15.55 -7.14 -3.74
N HIS A 376 -14.71 -7.07 -4.77
CA HIS A 376 -13.62 -6.08 -4.83
C HIS A 376 -14.09 -4.80 -5.54
N ALA A 377 -14.12 -3.66 -4.84
CA ALA A 377 -14.49 -2.37 -5.42
C ALA A 377 -13.37 -1.79 -6.30
N ALA A 378 -12.13 -1.91 -5.83
CA ALA A 378 -10.94 -1.46 -6.57
C ALA A 378 -9.71 -2.25 -6.15
N ARG A 379 -8.74 -2.40 -7.07
CA ARG A 379 -7.46 -3.06 -6.82
C ARG A 379 -6.31 -2.39 -7.56
N ILE A 380 -5.12 -2.40 -6.97
CA ILE A 380 -3.86 -2.02 -7.61
C ILE A 380 -2.70 -2.76 -6.96
N THR A 381 -1.63 -3.06 -7.71
CA THR A 381 -0.39 -3.57 -7.12
C THR A 381 0.52 -2.41 -6.69
N ILE A 382 1.42 -2.62 -5.72
CA ILE A 382 2.41 -1.59 -5.35
C ILE A 382 3.28 -1.24 -6.57
N GLN A 383 3.62 -2.22 -7.40
CA GLN A 383 4.32 -2.00 -8.66
C GLN A 383 3.60 -1.01 -9.59
N ASP A 384 2.33 -1.28 -9.91
CA ASP A 384 1.54 -0.43 -10.82
C ASP A 384 1.22 0.93 -10.21
N LEU A 385 1.22 1.04 -8.88
CA LEU A 385 1.06 2.29 -8.17
C LEU A 385 2.29 3.19 -8.39
N PHE A 386 3.48 2.72 -8.02
CA PHE A 386 4.71 3.54 -8.08
C PHE A 386 5.16 3.84 -9.52
N ALA A 387 4.82 3.00 -10.49
CA ALA A 387 5.04 3.28 -11.91
C ALA A 387 4.29 4.54 -12.43
N ARG A 388 3.35 5.10 -11.65
CA ARG A 388 2.58 6.29 -12.02
C ARG A 388 3.25 7.61 -11.64
N TRP A 389 4.28 7.61 -10.79
CA TRP A 389 5.02 8.83 -10.49
C TRP A 389 5.93 9.20 -11.66
N PRO A 390 5.84 10.44 -12.19
CA PRO A 390 6.74 10.89 -13.25
C PRO A 390 8.22 10.86 -12.85
N HIS A 391 8.48 11.13 -11.57
CA HIS A 391 9.82 11.04 -10.98
C HIS A 391 9.80 10.06 -9.81
N LEU A 392 10.44 8.90 -9.99
CA LEU A 392 10.57 7.85 -8.99
C LEU A 392 12.05 7.65 -8.66
N ALA A 393 12.36 7.60 -7.37
CA ALA A 393 13.69 7.28 -6.87
C ALA A 393 13.56 6.43 -5.60
N GLY A 394 14.67 5.85 -5.14
CA GLY A 394 14.64 5.03 -3.93
C GLY A 394 16.00 4.87 -3.28
N MET A 395 16.00 4.42 -2.04
CA MET A 395 17.21 4.20 -1.25
C MET A 395 17.11 2.89 -0.48
N THR A 396 18.22 2.19 -0.34
CA THR A 396 18.27 0.84 0.23
C THR A 396 19.70 0.45 0.58
N GLY A 397 19.85 -0.55 1.47
CA GLY A 397 21.15 -1.11 1.84
C GLY A 397 21.68 -2.17 0.88
N THR A 398 20.80 -2.77 0.09
CA THR A 398 21.08 -4.03 -0.62
C THR A 398 20.24 -4.14 -1.89
N ILE A 399 20.76 -3.73 -3.05
CA ILE A 399 19.95 -3.85 -4.29
C ILE A 399 20.70 -4.06 -5.59
N ALA A 400 22.04 -3.99 -5.58
CA ALA A 400 22.88 -4.17 -6.76
C ALA A 400 22.62 -5.50 -7.47
N THR A 401 22.28 -6.57 -6.74
CA THR A 401 21.94 -7.87 -7.32
C THR A 401 20.63 -7.88 -8.10
N SER A 402 19.70 -7.00 -7.74
CA SER A 402 18.35 -6.92 -8.32
C SER A 402 18.19 -5.76 -9.33
N ALA A 403 19.29 -5.08 -9.69
CA ALA A 403 19.28 -3.92 -10.58
C ALA A 403 18.61 -4.18 -11.94
N GLY A 404 18.80 -5.38 -12.50
CA GLY A 404 18.19 -5.76 -13.79
C GLY A 404 16.67 -5.97 -13.72
N GLU A 405 16.11 -6.29 -12.55
CA GLU A 405 14.65 -6.35 -12.36
C GLU A 405 14.07 -4.94 -12.28
N LEU A 406 14.64 -4.08 -11.43
CA LEU A 406 14.18 -2.71 -11.25
C LEU A 406 14.22 -1.88 -12.53
N SER A 407 15.31 -1.98 -13.30
CA SER A 407 15.42 -1.24 -14.56
C SER A 407 14.37 -1.69 -15.59
N ARG A 408 13.95 -2.96 -15.58
CA ARG A 408 12.91 -3.46 -16.50
C ARG A 408 11.50 -3.06 -16.06
N THR A 409 11.26 -3.01 -14.76
CA THR A 409 9.94 -2.76 -14.19
C THR A 409 9.62 -1.27 -14.06
N TYR A 410 10.59 -0.45 -13.63
CA TYR A 410 10.37 0.96 -13.26
C TYR A 410 11.19 1.96 -14.10
N ASP A 411 11.99 1.52 -15.07
CA ASP A 411 12.91 2.38 -15.86
C ASP A 411 13.90 3.19 -14.98
N VAL A 412 14.31 2.63 -13.84
CA VAL A 412 15.25 3.27 -12.90
C VAL A 412 16.66 2.69 -13.02
N ALA A 413 17.68 3.53 -12.84
CA ALA A 413 19.07 3.08 -12.71
C ALA A 413 19.37 2.68 -11.25
N VAL A 414 20.37 1.83 -11.01
CA VAL A 414 20.91 1.57 -9.66
C VAL A 414 22.25 2.29 -9.51
N ALA A 415 22.44 2.98 -8.39
CA ALA A 415 23.62 3.77 -8.08
C ALA A 415 24.26 3.26 -6.79
N VAL A 416 25.42 2.61 -6.89
CA VAL A 416 26.19 2.19 -5.71
C VAL A 416 26.96 3.39 -5.17
N VAL A 417 26.56 3.87 -4.00
CA VAL A 417 27.18 5.02 -3.34
C VAL A 417 28.40 4.54 -2.53
N PRO A 418 29.57 5.18 -2.68
CA PRO A 418 30.73 4.84 -1.85
C PRO A 418 30.45 5.14 -0.37
N THR A 419 31.03 4.36 0.53
CA THR A 419 30.96 4.59 1.97
C THR A 419 31.78 5.81 2.37
N ASN A 420 31.30 6.63 3.32
CA ASN A 420 32.05 7.79 3.82
C ASN A 420 33.39 7.39 4.46
N ARG A 421 33.42 6.23 5.11
CA ARG A 421 34.63 5.63 5.69
C ARG A 421 34.79 4.19 5.20
N PRO A 422 36.03 3.70 5.01
CA PRO A 422 36.26 2.32 4.61
C PRO A 422 35.62 1.32 5.60
N ALA A 423 34.83 0.38 5.09
CA ALA A 423 34.22 -0.66 5.91
C ALA A 423 35.27 -1.68 6.38
N ILE A 424 35.44 -1.83 7.70
CA ILE A 424 36.36 -2.80 8.32
C ILE A 424 35.67 -4.10 8.76
N ARG A 425 34.36 -4.24 8.48
CA ARG A 425 33.57 -5.42 8.86
C ARG A 425 34.05 -6.65 8.08
N GLN A 426 34.50 -7.68 8.79
CA GLN A 426 34.87 -8.96 8.21
C GLN A 426 33.61 -9.78 7.91
N ARG A 427 33.40 -10.19 6.64
CA ARG A 427 32.35 -11.14 6.26
C ARG A 427 32.94 -12.54 6.31
N LEU A 428 32.54 -13.33 7.30
CA LEU A 428 32.92 -14.73 7.39
C LEU A 428 32.13 -15.57 6.36
N PRO A 429 32.72 -16.65 5.82
CA PRO A 429 31.99 -17.56 4.95
C PRO A 429 30.85 -18.24 5.73
N ALA A 430 29.77 -18.59 5.04
CA ALA A 430 28.68 -19.33 5.63
C ALA A 430 29.16 -20.72 6.09
N ALA A 431 28.83 -21.10 7.32
CA ALA A 431 29.06 -22.45 7.84
C ALA A 431 27.81 -23.31 7.57
N VAL A 432 27.99 -24.38 6.81
CA VAL A 432 26.92 -25.37 6.55
C VAL A 432 27.17 -26.57 7.46
N CYS A 433 26.22 -26.86 8.33
CA CYS A 433 26.29 -27.99 9.27
C CYS A 433 25.33 -29.10 8.82
N ALA A 434 25.70 -30.35 9.06
CA ALA A 434 24.76 -31.47 8.93
C ALA A 434 23.68 -31.36 10.01
N ASP A 435 22.44 -31.66 9.65
CA ASP A 435 21.33 -31.75 10.60
C ASP A 435 21.62 -32.90 11.58
N GLN A 436 21.83 -32.59 12.85
CA GLN A 436 22.00 -33.62 13.88
C GLN A 436 20.63 -34.19 14.18
N THR A 437 20.23 -35.18 13.38
CA THR A 437 19.07 -36.05 13.65
C THR A 437 19.45 -37.19 14.59
#